data_AF-A0A7W4C1Z2-F1
#
_entry.id   AF-A0A7W4C1Z2-F1
#
_cell.length_a   1.000
_cell.length_b   1.000
_cell.length_c   1.000
_cell.angle_alpha   90.00
_cell.angle_beta   90.00
_cell.angle_gamma   90.00
#
_symmetry.space_group_name_H-M   'P 1'
#
loop_
_entity.id
_entity.type
_entity.pdbx_description
1 polymer ?
#
loop_
_entity_poly.entity_id
_entity_poly.type
_entity_poly.pdbx_seq_one_letter_code
_entity_poly.pdbx_strand_id
1 'polypeptide(L)'
;MSDKYFFKGRRTPKPAYGESGYNTKRAAKLGTEALPLILSVQTEARQHEVAAMVAEQQLFANITIDADKPENIIDLTGLLNKPKAVTSEAKINRNDACPCGSGKKYKKCCGA
;
A
#
# COMPACT_ATOMS: atom_id res chain seq x y z
N MET A 1 -24.58 5.20 -15.45
CA MET A 1 -25.54 6.31 -15.63
C MET A 1 -25.37 6.82 -17.05
N SER A 2 -26.43 6.96 -17.84
CA SER A 2 -26.30 7.59 -19.17
C SER A 2 -26.18 9.09 -18.99
N ASP A 3 -25.07 9.68 -19.40
CA ASP A 3 -24.86 11.12 -19.33
C ASP A 3 -26.00 11.84 -20.06
N LYS A 4 -26.64 12.80 -19.37
CA LYS A 4 -27.76 13.59 -19.91
C LYS A 4 -27.32 14.58 -21.00
N TYR A 5 -26.02 14.63 -21.31
CA TYR A 5 -25.43 15.52 -22.30
C TYR A 5 -25.44 14.85 -23.68
N PHE A 6 -26.52 15.04 -24.44
CA PHE A 6 -26.62 14.60 -25.83
C PHE A 6 -25.88 15.58 -26.74
N PHE A 7 -24.67 15.23 -27.21
CA PHE A 7 -24.01 16.02 -28.26
C PHE A 7 -24.78 15.86 -29.58
N LYS A 8 -25.30 16.97 -30.12
CA LYS A 8 -26.08 17.01 -31.39
C LYS A 8 -27.27 16.04 -31.45
N GLY A 9 -27.94 15.79 -30.32
CA GLY A 9 -29.15 14.97 -30.27
C GLY A 9 -28.96 13.46 -30.51
N ARG A 10 -27.71 12.99 -30.63
CA ARG A 10 -27.41 11.55 -30.74
C ARG A 10 -27.23 10.98 -29.33
N ARG A 11 -28.00 9.95 -29.01
CA ARG A 11 -27.77 9.13 -27.80
C ARG A 11 -26.43 8.44 -27.98
N THR A 12 -25.47 8.68 -27.08
CA THR A 12 -24.25 7.87 -27.03
C THR A 12 -24.68 6.41 -26.82
N PRO A 13 -24.14 5.46 -27.61
CA PRO A 13 -24.48 4.06 -27.41
C PRO A 13 -24.12 3.68 -25.97
N LYS A 14 -25.04 3.00 -25.29
CA LYS A 14 -24.78 2.45 -23.97
C LYS A 14 -23.55 1.55 -24.11
N PRO A 15 -22.49 1.72 -23.30
CA PRO A 15 -21.35 0.83 -23.37
C PRO A 15 -21.83 -0.62 -23.21
N ALA A 16 -21.23 -1.53 -23.98
CA ALA A 16 -21.58 -2.95 -23.92
C ALA A 16 -21.45 -3.44 -22.47
N TYR A 17 -22.51 -4.06 -21.93
CA TYR A 17 -22.46 -4.69 -20.62
C TYR A 17 -21.67 -5.99 -20.77
N GLY A 18 -20.38 -5.98 -20.44
CA GLY A 18 -19.53 -7.13 -20.79
C GLY A 18 -18.09 -7.19 -20.30
N GLU A 19 -17.64 -6.31 -19.42
CA GLU A 19 -16.34 -6.51 -18.71
C GLU A 19 -16.53 -6.79 -17.21
N SER A 20 -17.73 -7.22 -16.80
CA SER A 20 -18.00 -7.61 -15.42
C SER A 20 -17.74 -9.11 -15.22
N GLY A 21 -16.49 -9.54 -15.42
CA GLY A 21 -16.01 -10.86 -15.03
C GLY A 21 -15.14 -10.77 -13.78
N TYR A 22 -15.29 -11.69 -12.84
CA TYR A 22 -14.34 -11.81 -11.72
C TYR A 22 -12.96 -12.13 -12.29
N ASN A 23 -12.07 -11.14 -12.28
CA ASN A 23 -10.73 -11.29 -12.78
C ASN A 23 -9.88 -12.03 -11.74
N THR A 24 -9.46 -13.25 -12.07
CA THR A 24 -8.61 -14.09 -11.22
C THR A 24 -7.13 -13.73 -11.29
N LYS A 25 -6.72 -12.86 -12.24
CA LYS A 25 -5.32 -12.44 -12.38
C LYS A 25 -4.98 -11.47 -11.26
N ARG A 26 -4.16 -11.93 -10.31
CA ARG A 26 -3.61 -11.09 -9.23
C ARG A 26 -2.67 -10.04 -9.84
N ALA A 27 -2.90 -8.77 -9.51
CA ALA A 27 -1.94 -7.71 -9.82
C ALA A 27 -0.67 -7.88 -8.97
N ALA A 28 0.50 -7.85 -9.62
CA ALA A 28 1.79 -7.85 -8.93
C ALA A 28 1.97 -6.56 -8.13
N LYS A 29 2.56 -6.68 -6.93
CA LYS A 29 2.86 -5.51 -6.10
C LYS A 29 4.15 -4.86 -6.57
N LEU A 30 4.19 -3.53 -6.55
CA LEU A 30 5.39 -2.75 -6.82
C LEU A 30 6.52 -3.16 -5.85
N GLY A 31 7.74 -3.30 -6.37
CA GLY A 31 8.92 -3.72 -5.61
C GLY A 31 9.06 -5.23 -5.41
N THR A 32 8.30 -6.04 -6.15
CA THR A 32 8.47 -7.51 -6.19
C THR A 32 9.27 -7.93 -7.43
N GLU A 33 9.76 -9.17 -7.48
CA GLU A 33 10.48 -9.70 -8.65
C GLU A 33 9.70 -9.52 -9.97
N ALA A 34 8.37 -9.70 -9.92
CA ALA A 34 7.50 -9.56 -11.08
C ALA A 34 7.23 -8.09 -11.48
N LEU A 35 7.46 -7.14 -10.57
CA LEU A 35 7.27 -5.71 -10.81
C LEU A 35 8.31 -4.91 -9.97
N PRO A 36 9.57 -4.86 -10.42
CA PRO A 36 10.63 -4.17 -9.69
C PRO A 36 10.44 -2.65 -9.77
N LEU A 37 10.98 -1.93 -8.77
CA LEU A 37 11.03 -0.47 -8.77
C LEU A 37 11.94 0.03 -9.88
N ILE A 38 11.55 1.11 -10.56
CA ILE A 38 12.37 1.77 -11.57
C ILE A 38 12.86 3.07 -10.96
N LEU A 39 14.15 3.13 -10.61
CA LEU A 39 14.75 4.26 -9.92
C LEU A 39 15.87 4.86 -10.79
N SER A 40 15.97 6.19 -10.83
CA SER A 40 17.08 6.88 -11.51
C SER A 40 17.84 7.76 -10.54
N VAL A 41 19.17 7.70 -10.59
CA VAL A 41 20.08 8.38 -9.67
C VAL A 41 21.18 9.08 -10.45
N GLN A 42 21.77 10.17 -9.93
CA GLN A 42 22.79 10.94 -10.67
C GLN A 42 24.23 10.44 -10.45
N THR A 43 24.52 9.82 -9.31
CA THR A 43 25.88 9.44 -8.92
C THR A 43 25.95 8.00 -8.43
N GLU A 44 27.13 7.39 -8.57
CA GLU A 44 27.41 6.02 -8.10
C GLU A 44 27.32 5.90 -6.58
N ALA A 45 27.80 6.92 -5.84
CA ALA A 45 27.69 6.94 -4.38
C ALA A 45 26.21 6.84 -3.93
N ARG A 46 25.33 7.62 -4.56
CA ARG A 46 23.89 7.59 -4.29
C ARG A 46 23.24 6.28 -4.73
N GLN A 47 23.71 5.66 -5.81
CA GLN A 47 23.25 4.34 -6.22
C GLN A 47 23.50 3.30 -5.12
N HIS A 48 24.70 3.28 -4.52
CA HIS A 48 25.02 2.35 -3.42
C HIS A 48 24.14 2.57 -2.18
N GLU A 49 23.90 3.83 -1.81
CA GLU A 49 23.01 4.17 -0.69
C GLU A 49 21.57 3.69 -0.96
N VAL A 50 21.03 3.97 -2.14
CA VAL A 50 19.67 3.57 -2.52
C VAL A 50 19.57 2.05 -2.63
N ALA A 51 20.60 1.37 -3.15
CA ALA A 51 20.65 -0.09 -3.19
C ALA A 51 20.63 -0.71 -1.78
N ALA A 52 21.34 -0.11 -0.81
CA ALA A 52 21.28 -0.53 0.58
C ALA A 52 19.87 -0.39 1.17
N MET A 53 19.20 0.75 0.95
CA MET A 53 17.82 0.98 1.41
C MET A 53 16.83 -0.04 0.81
N VAL A 54 16.99 -0.35 -0.47
CA VAL A 54 16.16 -1.36 -1.16
C VAL A 54 16.38 -2.75 -0.58
N ALA A 55 17.64 -3.12 -0.31
CA ALA A 55 17.99 -4.40 0.29
C ALA A 55 17.47 -4.55 1.74
N GLU A 56 17.58 -3.49 2.54
CA GLU A 56 17.05 -3.46 3.92
C GLU A 56 15.53 -3.71 3.97
N GLN A 57 14.79 -3.18 2.99
CA GLN A 57 13.34 -3.38 2.88
C GLN A 57 12.94 -4.64 2.11
N GLN A 58 13.91 -5.47 1.68
CA GLN A 58 13.68 -6.68 0.90
C GLN A 58 12.88 -6.42 -0.40
N LEU A 59 13.14 -5.29 -1.06
CA LEU A 59 12.48 -4.89 -2.30
C LEU A 59 13.38 -5.19 -3.52
N PHE A 60 12.77 -5.32 -4.69
CA PHE A 60 13.49 -5.45 -5.97
C PHE A 60 13.44 -4.13 -6.73
N ALA A 61 14.59 -3.65 -7.20
CA ALA A 61 14.70 -2.40 -7.95
C ALA A 61 15.73 -2.50 -9.09
N ASN A 62 15.41 -1.88 -10.22
CA ASN A 62 16.31 -1.58 -11.32
C ASN A 62 16.74 -0.11 -11.19
N ILE A 63 18.02 0.11 -10.93
CA ILE A 63 18.57 1.45 -10.69
C ILE A 63 19.43 1.86 -11.90
N THR A 64 19.06 2.95 -12.57
CA THR A 64 19.86 3.56 -13.65
C THR A 64 20.60 4.79 -13.16
N ILE A 65 21.80 5.00 -13.68
CA ILE A 65 22.60 6.20 -13.39
C ILE A 65 22.47 7.14 -14.59
N ASP A 66 21.85 8.29 -14.38
CA ASP A 66 21.62 9.31 -15.39
C ASP A 66 21.97 10.68 -14.80
N ALA A 67 23.11 11.26 -15.19
CA ALA A 67 23.57 12.54 -14.67
C ALA A 67 22.73 13.74 -15.18
N ASP A 68 22.14 13.62 -16.37
CA ASP A 68 21.41 14.71 -17.03
C ASP A 68 19.95 14.85 -16.57
N LYS A 69 19.40 13.81 -15.94
CA LYS A 69 18.00 13.76 -15.52
C LYS A 69 17.86 14.00 -14.01
N PRO A 70 16.73 14.60 -13.58
CA PRO A 70 16.43 14.67 -12.16
C PRO A 70 16.28 13.26 -11.56
N GLU A 71 16.70 13.10 -10.31
CA GLU A 71 16.59 11.84 -9.58
C GLU A 71 15.11 11.43 -9.41
N ASN A 72 14.78 10.17 -9.71
CA ASN A 72 13.44 9.62 -9.53
C ASN A 72 13.47 8.52 -8.47
N ILE A 73 13.14 8.91 -7.23
CA ILE A 73 13.10 8.03 -6.04
C ILE A 73 11.72 8.06 -5.36
N ILE A 74 10.71 8.59 -6.06
CA ILE A 74 9.37 8.85 -5.53
C ILE A 74 8.70 7.54 -5.08
N ASP A 75 8.82 6.48 -5.86
CA ASP A 75 8.22 5.19 -5.53
C ASP A 75 8.84 4.56 -4.28
N LEU A 76 10.16 4.62 -4.15
CA LEU A 76 10.87 4.12 -2.98
C LEU A 76 10.48 4.92 -1.73
N THR A 77 10.47 6.25 -1.82
CA THR A 77 10.08 7.12 -0.70
C THR A 77 8.62 6.92 -0.30
N GLY A 78 7.72 6.73 -1.28
CA GLY A 78 6.31 6.41 -1.04
C GLY A 78 6.11 5.09 -0.30
N LEU A 79 6.91 4.06 -0.62
CA LEU A 79 6.87 2.78 0.08
C LEU A 79 7.41 2.88 1.51
N LEU A 80 8.52 3.60 1.71
CA LEU A 80 9.12 3.81 3.04
C LEU A 80 8.20 4.59 3.98
N ASN A 81 7.53 5.63 3.46
CA ASN A 81 6.64 6.48 4.25
C ASN A 81 5.22 5.93 4.38
N LYS A 82 4.97 4.69 3.95
CA LYS A 82 3.64 4.10 4.01
C LYS A 82 3.19 4.01 5.48
N PRO A 83 2.04 4.61 5.85
CA PRO A 83 1.58 4.57 7.23
C PRO A 83 1.32 3.12 7.65
N LYS A 84 1.96 2.71 8.75
CA LYS A 84 1.70 1.41 9.36
C LYS A 84 0.34 1.46 10.04
N ALA A 85 -0.42 0.38 9.91
CA ALA A 85 -1.69 0.26 10.61
C ALA A 85 -1.42 0.34 12.12
N VAL A 86 -2.06 1.31 12.79
CA VAL A 86 -2.01 1.39 14.25
C VAL A 86 -2.79 0.21 14.79
N THR A 87 -2.09 -0.72 15.46
CA THR A 87 -2.74 -1.83 16.15
C THR A 87 -3.14 -1.35 17.53
N SER A 88 -4.43 -1.39 17.84
CA SER A 88 -4.89 -1.23 19.21
C SER A 88 -4.67 -2.53 19.96
N GLU A 89 -4.25 -2.46 21.21
CA GLU A 89 -4.24 -3.61 22.10
C GLU A 89 -5.64 -4.24 22.17
N ALA A 90 -5.67 -5.57 22.25
CA ALA A 90 -6.93 -6.29 22.36
C ALA A 90 -7.62 -5.86 23.66
N LYS A 91 -8.87 -5.38 23.54
CA LYS A 91 -9.68 -5.05 24.73
C LYS A 91 -9.84 -6.31 25.58
N ILE A 92 -9.57 -6.19 26.88
CA ILE A 92 -9.73 -7.27 27.86
C ILE A 92 -11.13 -7.89 27.73
N ASN A 93 -11.21 -9.22 27.64
CA ASN A 93 -12.50 -9.89 27.51
C ASN A 93 -13.27 -9.77 28.83
N ARG A 94 -14.60 -9.63 28.74
CA ARG A 94 -15.49 -9.51 29.91
C ARG A 94 -15.31 -10.63 30.95
N ASN A 95 -14.90 -11.83 30.54
CA ASN A 95 -14.70 -12.96 31.44
C ASN A 95 -13.26 -13.15 31.92
N ASP A 96 -12.27 -12.44 31.35
CA ASP A 96 -10.87 -12.58 31.73
C ASP A 96 -10.63 -12.09 33.16
N ALA A 97 -9.52 -12.52 33.77
CA ALA A 97 -9.10 -12.04 35.07
C ALA A 97 -8.92 -10.51 35.02
N CYS A 98 -9.47 -9.80 36.00
CA CYS A 98 -9.40 -8.35 36.00
C CYS A 98 -7.98 -7.87 36.34
N PRO A 99 -7.42 -6.90 35.58
CA PRO A 99 -6.08 -6.37 35.82
C PRO A 99 -5.93 -5.65 37.17
N CYS A 100 -7.03 -5.39 37.88
CA CYS A 100 -7.06 -4.85 39.26
C CYS A 100 -6.47 -5.80 40.32
N GLY A 101 -6.11 -7.04 39.96
CA GLY A 101 -5.56 -8.04 40.89
C GLY A 101 -6.61 -8.65 41.83
N SER A 102 -7.90 -8.35 41.65
CA SER A 102 -8.97 -8.84 42.54
C SER A 102 -9.30 -10.32 42.40
N GLY A 103 -8.71 -11.03 41.43
CA GLY A 103 -9.05 -12.42 41.08
C GLY A 103 -10.45 -12.61 40.46
N LYS A 104 -11.25 -11.54 40.32
CA LYS A 104 -12.59 -11.59 39.74
C LYS A 104 -12.54 -11.39 38.22
N LYS A 105 -13.55 -11.89 37.51
CA LYS A 105 -13.74 -11.63 36.07
C LYS A 105 -13.87 -10.12 35.82
N TYR A 106 -13.36 -9.61 34.69
CA TYR A 106 -13.36 -8.18 34.34
C TYR A 106 -14.75 -7.55 34.48
N LYS A 107 -15.80 -8.20 33.97
CA LYS A 107 -17.21 -7.77 34.08
C LYS A 107 -17.78 -7.70 35.52
N LYS A 108 -17.02 -8.13 36.52
CA LYS A 108 -17.38 -8.15 37.95
C LYS A 108 -16.41 -7.35 38.83
N CYS A 109 -15.35 -6.74 38.28
CA CYS A 109 -14.44 -5.81 38.98
C CYS A 109 -14.47 -4.44 38.27
N CYS A 110 -13.55 -4.19 37.33
CA CYS A 110 -13.37 -2.88 36.69
C CYS A 110 -14.23 -2.63 35.45
N GLY A 111 -14.90 -3.66 34.92
CA GLY A 111 -15.80 -3.55 33.77
C GLY A 111 -17.27 -3.34 34.14
N ALA A 112 -17.53 -2.76 35.31
CA ALA A 112 -18.87 -2.38 35.78
C ALA A 112 -19.27 -1.02 35.20
#